data_AF-A0AAW1M5X3-F1
#
_entry.id   AF-A0AAW1M5X3-F1
#
_cell.length_a   1.000
_cell.length_b   1.000
_cell.length_c   1.000
_cell.angle_alpha   90.00
_cell.angle_beta   90.00
_cell.angle_gamma   90.00
#
_symmetry.space_group_name_H-M   'P 1'
#
loop_
_entity.id
_entity.type
_entity.pdbx_description
1 polymer ?
#
loop_
_entity_poly.entity_id
_entity_poly.type
_entity_poly.pdbx_seq_one_letter_code
_entity_poly.pdbx_strand_id
1 'polypeptide(L)'
;MSNLTEKDRLDIATFLLHKSKDGQLFRGTVLEATLKWNVHRNTISTIWARAKKSQLNGSLDVKSKRYGNKNRKRILPDLDYIKTLKFSERSTIEKISLKVKVSVGTVHSWVVDGLLKPHSSPLHPLLTDLNKVNRLKFCLNSISVFQTVNQVNQTDSRLKFTDMSQTVHIDEKWFYLTRTNQRYYVVDGEELPYRSCKSKRYITKVMFMCAVSRPVYGLEGELLFDGKIGIFPFTCEQAAKRSSKNRAAGTLETKSIDSITKPVTKALFIEKIIPAIKAKWPSTSDKRIYIQQDNAKPHITNNDPDFRKVATEDGFDIQLVFQPPNSPDLNTNDLGFFRAIQSLQSEISATNVEQLVAAVDKAFTEYNPMKLNKIFLTLHTVMIEIMKAKGHNNF
;
A
#
# COMPACT_ATOMS: atom_id res chain seq x y z
N MET A 1 24.44 37.35 -37.61
CA MET A 1 23.98 36.56 -38.78
C MET A 1 22.65 35.94 -38.42
N SER A 2 21.61 36.20 -39.20
CA SER A 2 20.25 35.66 -38.99
C SER A 2 20.25 34.13 -39.05
N ASN A 3 19.51 33.48 -38.15
CA ASN A 3 19.28 32.04 -38.24
C ASN A 3 18.25 31.77 -39.33
N LEU A 4 18.68 31.21 -40.47
CA LEU A 4 17.79 30.77 -41.56
C LEU A 4 16.76 29.75 -41.04
N THR A 5 15.48 30.00 -41.31
CA THR A 5 14.40 29.04 -41.06
C THR A 5 14.48 27.83 -42.01
N GLU A 6 13.69 26.78 -41.76
CA GLU A 6 13.63 25.65 -42.69
C GLU A 6 13.10 26.07 -44.06
N LYS A 7 12.13 27.00 -44.09
CA LYS A 7 11.58 27.58 -45.32
C LYS A 7 12.65 28.36 -46.09
N ASP A 8 13.41 29.23 -45.44
CA ASP A 8 14.47 30.00 -46.11
C ASP A 8 15.53 29.09 -46.74
N ARG A 9 15.87 27.98 -46.06
CA ARG A 9 16.85 27.01 -46.58
C ARG A 9 16.32 26.28 -47.81
N LEU A 10 15.04 25.93 -47.81
CA LEU A 10 14.37 25.32 -48.96
C LEU A 10 14.31 26.30 -50.13
N ASP A 11 13.93 27.55 -49.87
CA ASP A 11 13.86 28.60 -50.90
C ASP A 11 15.24 28.88 -51.52
N ILE A 12 16.30 28.91 -50.70
CA ILE A 12 17.69 29.00 -51.17
C ILE A 12 18.04 27.78 -52.03
N ALA A 13 17.72 26.57 -51.57
CA ALA A 13 18.04 25.34 -52.31
C ALA A 13 17.35 25.28 -53.67
N THR A 14 16.05 25.62 -53.72
CA THR A 14 15.24 25.69 -54.95
C THR A 14 15.79 26.76 -55.90
N PHE A 15 16.15 27.94 -55.38
CA PHE A 15 16.79 28.99 -56.19
C PHE A 15 18.10 28.54 -56.83
N LEU A 16 18.95 27.84 -56.06
CA LEU A 16 20.23 27.32 -56.54
C LEU A 16 20.01 26.21 -57.59
N LEU A 17 19.02 25.33 -57.39
CA LEU A 17 18.67 24.28 -58.35
C LEU A 17 18.21 24.86 -59.69
N HIS A 18 17.34 25.88 -59.68
CA HIS A 18 16.90 26.58 -60.90
C HIS A 18 18.05 27.29 -61.64
N LYS A 19 19.10 27.69 -60.91
CA LYS A 19 20.30 28.32 -61.47
C LYS A 19 21.48 27.34 -61.58
N SER A 20 21.16 26.07 -61.82
CA SER A 20 22.14 25.01 -62.05
C SER A 20 21.83 24.23 -63.31
N LYS A 21 22.87 23.68 -63.95
CA LYS A 21 22.76 22.73 -65.05
C LYS A 21 23.80 21.62 -64.83
N ASP A 22 23.42 20.37 -65.07
CA ASP A 22 24.28 19.19 -64.91
C ASP A 22 24.98 19.13 -63.52
N GLY A 23 24.27 19.58 -62.48
CA GLY A 23 24.79 19.61 -61.11
C GLY A 23 25.83 20.70 -60.83
N GLN A 24 26.04 21.66 -61.74
CA GLN A 24 26.93 22.81 -61.56
C GLN A 24 26.14 24.13 -61.54
N LEU A 25 26.51 25.06 -60.65
CA LEU A 25 25.88 26.38 -60.57
C LEU A 25 26.46 27.30 -61.64
N PHE A 26 25.63 28.18 -62.20
CA PHE A 26 26.13 29.25 -63.06
C PHE A 26 27.06 30.20 -62.28
N ARG A 27 27.98 30.84 -63.01
CA ARG A 27 28.95 31.78 -62.41
C ARG A 27 28.20 32.95 -61.77
N GLY A 28 28.57 33.30 -60.53
CA GLY A 28 27.96 34.40 -59.80
C GLY A 28 26.70 34.05 -59.00
N THR A 29 26.07 32.89 -59.23
CA THR A 29 24.84 32.48 -58.52
C THR A 29 25.00 32.41 -57.01
N VAL A 30 26.17 31.99 -56.51
CA VAL A 30 26.45 31.98 -55.06
C VAL A 30 26.47 33.40 -54.50
N LEU A 31 27.09 34.36 -55.20
CA LEU A 31 27.14 35.75 -54.76
C LEU A 31 25.74 36.38 -54.75
N GLU A 32 24.95 36.09 -55.79
CA GLU A 32 23.55 36.51 -55.87
C GLU A 32 22.71 35.98 -54.71
N ALA A 33 22.86 34.70 -54.36
CA ALA A 33 22.18 34.11 -53.21
C ALA A 33 22.66 34.71 -51.87
N THR A 34 23.95 35.03 -51.74
CA THR A 34 24.46 35.68 -50.52
C THR A 34 23.86 37.07 -50.31
N LEU A 35 23.70 37.85 -51.38
CA LEU A 35 23.10 39.18 -51.33
C LEU A 35 21.59 39.08 -51.07
N LYS A 36 20.89 38.18 -51.77
CA LYS A 36 19.43 38.04 -51.69
C LYS A 36 18.93 37.57 -50.31
N TRP A 37 19.64 36.64 -49.66
CA TRP A 37 19.26 36.14 -48.34
C TRP A 37 20.10 36.72 -47.19
N ASN A 38 21.01 37.66 -47.48
CA ASN A 38 21.93 38.27 -46.52
C ASN A 38 22.66 37.23 -45.63
N VAL A 39 23.23 36.21 -46.27
CA VAL A 39 23.93 35.11 -45.58
C VAL A 39 25.32 34.87 -46.17
N HIS A 40 26.24 34.42 -45.33
CA HIS A 40 27.61 34.17 -45.73
C HIS A 40 27.72 33.09 -46.83
N ARG A 41 28.67 33.25 -47.77
CA ARG A 41 28.92 32.31 -48.89
C ARG A 41 29.03 30.84 -48.46
N ASN A 42 29.66 30.57 -47.32
CA ASN A 42 29.81 29.19 -46.81
C ASN A 42 28.46 28.55 -46.46
N THR A 43 27.49 29.35 -46.00
CA THR A 43 26.13 28.87 -45.70
C THR A 43 25.43 28.45 -47.00
N ILE A 44 25.52 29.29 -48.05
CA ILE A 44 25.00 28.98 -49.39
C ILE A 44 25.65 27.72 -49.95
N SER A 45 26.99 27.62 -49.90
CA SER A 45 27.73 26.44 -50.36
C SER A 45 27.35 25.16 -49.58
N THR A 46 27.11 25.28 -48.27
CA THR A 46 26.68 24.14 -47.44
C THR A 46 25.27 23.68 -47.80
N ILE A 47 24.34 24.62 -48.04
CA ILE A 47 22.98 24.31 -48.49
C ILE A 47 23.04 23.64 -49.87
N TRP A 48 23.87 24.15 -50.78
CA TRP A 48 24.06 23.58 -52.12
C TRP A 48 24.60 22.15 -52.09
N ALA A 49 25.65 21.89 -51.31
CA ALA A 49 26.22 20.56 -51.17
C ALA A 49 25.20 19.55 -50.64
N ARG A 50 24.29 19.99 -49.75
CA ARG A 50 23.18 19.16 -49.25
C ARG A 50 22.12 18.93 -50.30
N ALA A 51 21.69 19.98 -51.01
CA ALA A 51 20.70 19.88 -52.07
C ALA A 51 21.11 18.84 -53.13
N LYS A 52 22.36 18.89 -53.60
CA LYS A 52 22.90 17.87 -54.54
C LYS A 52 22.84 16.45 -53.97
N LYS A 53 23.29 16.28 -52.72
CA LYS A 53 23.35 14.97 -52.08
C LYS A 53 21.95 14.38 -51.85
N SER A 54 20.98 15.22 -51.48
CA SER A 54 19.62 14.79 -51.24
C SER A 54 18.89 14.48 -52.56
N GLN A 55 19.15 15.25 -53.64
CA GLN A 55 18.56 15.01 -54.96
C GLN A 55 18.92 13.63 -55.53
N LEU A 56 20.15 13.15 -55.30
CA LEU A 56 20.57 11.78 -55.64
C LEU A 56 19.75 10.70 -54.91
N ASN A 57 19.19 11.03 -53.74
CA ASN A 57 18.38 10.14 -52.91
C ASN A 57 16.86 10.39 -53.09
N GLY A 58 16.44 11.13 -54.12
CA GLY A 58 15.03 11.37 -54.43
C GLY A 58 14.28 12.32 -53.51
N SER A 59 14.96 13.13 -52.69
CA SER A 59 14.33 14.11 -51.79
C SER A 59 15.14 15.42 -51.67
N LEU A 60 14.53 16.54 -51.27
CA LEU A 60 15.25 17.81 -51.06
C LEU A 60 15.38 18.15 -49.57
N ASP A 61 16.12 17.33 -48.81
CA ASP A 61 16.43 17.63 -47.42
C ASP A 61 17.65 18.57 -47.30
N VAL A 62 17.39 19.82 -46.91
CA VAL A 62 18.39 20.87 -46.63
C VAL A 62 18.30 21.41 -45.19
N LYS A 63 17.62 20.67 -44.30
CA LYS A 63 17.39 21.07 -42.91
C LYS A 63 18.69 21.27 -42.14
N SER A 64 18.60 22.04 -41.06
CA SER A 64 19.74 22.30 -40.19
C SER A 64 20.05 21.09 -39.30
N LYS A 65 21.14 20.38 -39.57
CA LYS A 65 21.68 19.36 -38.65
C LYS A 65 22.17 19.90 -37.30
N ARG A 66 22.08 21.21 -37.05
CA ARG A 66 22.33 21.79 -35.72
C ARG A 66 21.22 21.48 -34.72
N TYR A 67 19.99 21.24 -35.19
CA TYR A 67 18.86 20.86 -34.33
C TYR A 67 18.89 19.33 -34.18
N GLY A 68 19.28 18.82 -33.00
CA GLY A 68 19.43 17.38 -32.71
C GLY A 68 20.78 16.98 -32.10
N ASN A 69 21.88 17.62 -32.51
CA ASN A 69 23.23 17.36 -31.97
C ASN A 69 23.61 18.23 -30.77
N LYS A 70 22.64 18.92 -30.15
CA LYS A 70 22.92 19.88 -29.05
C LYS A 70 23.03 19.24 -27.67
N ASN A 71 22.57 18.00 -27.52
CA ASN A 71 22.47 17.37 -26.21
C ASN A 71 23.51 16.28 -26.03
N ARG A 72 24.11 16.23 -24.84
CA ARG A 72 24.97 15.13 -24.41
C ARG A 72 24.19 13.81 -24.57
N LYS A 73 24.77 12.82 -25.25
CA LYS A 73 24.17 11.49 -25.35
C LYS A 73 23.93 10.94 -23.96
N ARG A 74 22.72 10.41 -23.76
CA ARG A 74 22.32 9.85 -22.48
C ARG A 74 23.11 8.58 -22.19
N ILE A 75 23.61 8.45 -20.96
CA ILE A 75 24.24 7.21 -20.49
C ILE A 75 23.13 6.24 -20.12
N LEU A 76 23.12 5.06 -20.72
CA LEU A 76 22.17 3.98 -20.42
C LEU A 76 22.78 3.00 -19.40
N PRO A 77 21.96 2.38 -18.54
CA PRO A 77 22.46 1.39 -17.61
C PRO A 77 22.84 0.09 -18.34
N ASP A 78 23.98 -0.48 -17.95
CA ASP A 78 24.27 -1.89 -18.25
C ASP A 78 23.47 -2.77 -17.28
N LEU A 79 22.31 -3.23 -17.73
CA LEU A 79 21.39 -4.00 -16.90
C LEU A 79 21.93 -5.38 -16.55
N ASP A 80 22.75 -5.97 -17.41
CA ASP A 80 23.28 -7.32 -17.17
C ASP A 80 24.40 -7.26 -16.14
N TYR A 81 25.29 -6.27 -16.20
CA TYR A 81 26.23 -6.01 -15.11
C TYR A 81 25.51 -5.74 -13.78
N ILE A 82 24.47 -4.89 -13.76
CA ILE A 82 23.72 -4.59 -12.53
C ILE A 82 23.04 -5.82 -11.93
N LYS A 83 22.64 -6.81 -12.74
CA LYS A 83 22.09 -8.09 -12.26
C LYS A 83 23.14 -8.97 -11.57
N THR A 84 24.41 -8.87 -11.95
CA THR A 84 25.51 -9.62 -11.30
C THR A 84 25.86 -9.08 -9.91
N LEU A 85 25.50 -7.82 -9.61
CA LEU A 85 25.78 -7.20 -8.32
C LEU A 85 24.92 -7.80 -7.20
N LYS A 86 25.51 -7.96 -6.02
CA LYS A 86 24.76 -8.39 -4.82
C LYS A 86 23.74 -7.31 -4.44
N PHE A 87 22.59 -7.69 -3.89
CA PHE A 87 21.57 -6.73 -3.44
C PHE A 87 22.11 -5.70 -2.45
N SER A 88 23.05 -6.07 -1.57
CA SER A 88 23.72 -5.16 -0.64
C SER A 88 24.54 -4.05 -1.31
N GLU A 89 24.96 -4.28 -2.56
CA GLU A 89 25.75 -3.36 -3.40
C GLU A 89 24.87 -2.48 -4.30
N ARG A 90 23.57 -2.79 -4.36
CA ARG A 90 22.56 -2.01 -5.11
C ARG A 90 21.38 -1.57 -4.25
N SER A 91 21.60 -1.44 -2.94
CA SER A 91 20.56 -1.06 -1.97
C SER A 91 20.22 0.43 -1.97
N THR A 92 21.10 1.28 -2.49
CA THR A 92 20.90 2.73 -2.62
C THR A 92 21.41 3.23 -3.97
N ILE A 93 20.89 4.37 -4.41
CA ILE A 93 21.33 5.04 -5.65
C ILE A 93 22.84 5.29 -5.63
N GLU A 94 23.38 5.69 -4.48
CA GLU A 94 24.82 5.94 -4.27
C GLU A 94 25.67 4.68 -4.47
N LYS A 95 25.27 3.54 -3.91
CA LYS A 95 26.04 2.29 -4.05
C LYS A 95 26.06 1.80 -5.50
N ILE A 96 24.91 1.87 -6.19
CA ILE A 96 24.84 1.54 -7.62
C ILE A 96 25.73 2.48 -8.43
N SER A 97 25.66 3.79 -8.13
CA SER A 97 26.49 4.81 -8.77
C SER A 97 27.98 4.51 -8.65
N LEU A 98 28.46 4.10 -7.48
CA LEU A 98 29.84 3.68 -7.26
C LEU A 98 30.22 2.42 -8.06
N LYS A 99 29.33 1.41 -8.09
CA LYS A 99 29.61 0.13 -8.77
C LYS A 99 29.60 0.24 -10.29
N VAL A 100 28.72 1.06 -10.85
CA VAL A 100 28.57 1.30 -12.30
C VAL A 100 29.44 2.48 -12.77
N LYS A 101 30.06 3.21 -11.84
CA LYS A 101 30.95 4.36 -12.10
C LYS A 101 30.27 5.48 -12.88
N VAL A 102 29.04 5.80 -12.51
CA VAL A 102 28.25 6.93 -13.04
C VAL A 102 27.83 7.85 -11.91
N SER A 103 27.35 9.06 -12.18
CA SER A 103 26.87 9.97 -11.13
C SER A 103 25.56 9.50 -10.49
N VAL A 104 25.32 9.88 -9.23
CA VAL A 104 24.07 9.62 -8.50
C VAL A 104 22.86 10.16 -9.29
N GLY A 105 22.99 11.34 -9.90
CA GLY A 105 21.95 11.93 -10.74
C GLY A 105 21.61 11.10 -11.98
N THR A 106 22.60 10.42 -12.58
CA THR A 106 22.36 9.50 -13.70
C THR A 106 21.56 8.27 -13.24
N VAL A 107 21.93 7.66 -12.11
CA VAL A 107 21.19 6.52 -11.56
C VAL A 107 19.77 6.92 -11.14
N HIS A 108 19.60 8.09 -10.51
CA HIS A 108 18.28 8.63 -10.17
C HIS A 108 17.42 8.80 -11.43
N SER A 109 17.99 9.33 -12.51
CA SER A 109 17.28 9.43 -13.78
C SER A 109 16.88 8.05 -14.34
N TRP A 110 17.73 7.03 -14.22
CA TRP A 110 17.34 5.67 -14.60
C TRP A 110 16.15 5.13 -13.81
N VAL A 111 16.01 5.53 -12.54
CA VAL A 111 14.85 5.19 -11.72
C VAL A 111 13.59 5.94 -12.16
N VAL A 112 13.69 7.26 -12.37
CA VAL A 112 12.58 8.10 -12.85
C VAL A 112 12.05 7.61 -14.20
N ASP A 113 12.96 7.17 -15.07
CA ASP A 113 12.64 6.64 -16.39
C ASP A 113 12.17 5.18 -16.38
N GLY A 114 12.14 4.53 -15.22
CA GLY A 114 11.68 3.15 -15.10
C GLY A 114 12.64 2.08 -15.62
N LEU A 115 13.88 2.46 -15.98
CA LEU A 115 14.94 1.52 -16.36
C LEU A 115 15.43 0.71 -15.16
N LEU A 116 15.42 1.33 -13.98
CA LEU A 116 15.61 0.66 -12.69
C LEU A 116 14.35 0.86 -11.84
N LYS A 117 13.95 -0.16 -11.09
CA LYS A 117 12.78 -0.10 -10.22
C LYS A 117 13.21 -0.24 -8.76
N PRO A 118 12.88 0.72 -7.88
CA PRO A 118 13.07 0.54 -6.45
C PRO A 118 12.14 -0.59 -5.98
N HIS A 119 12.66 -1.47 -5.14
CA HIS A 119 11.91 -2.57 -4.55
C HIS A 119 12.19 -2.62 -3.05
N SER A 120 11.14 -2.74 -2.26
CA SER A 120 11.24 -2.95 -0.81
C SER A 120 10.91 -4.40 -0.52
N SER A 121 11.81 -5.10 0.17
CA SER A 121 11.61 -6.48 0.62
C SER A 121 11.29 -6.46 2.12
N PRO A 122 10.01 -6.56 2.52
CA PRO A 122 9.64 -6.63 3.93
C PRO A 122 10.07 -7.96 4.53
N LEU A 123 10.38 -7.95 5.83
CA LEU A 123 10.69 -9.15 6.59
C LEU A 123 9.38 -9.87 6.97
N HIS A 124 9.25 -11.12 6.55
CA HIS A 124 8.11 -11.96 6.91
C HIS A 124 8.47 -12.96 8.02
N PRO A 125 7.48 -13.46 8.80
CA PRO A 125 7.72 -14.50 9.78
C PRO A 125 8.35 -15.75 9.14
N LEU A 126 9.32 -16.36 9.83
CA LEU A 126 9.88 -17.63 9.40
C LEU A 126 8.85 -18.75 9.61
N LEU A 127 8.55 -19.51 8.56
CA LEU A 127 7.61 -20.62 8.59
C LEU A 127 8.35 -21.96 8.54
N THR A 128 8.14 -22.80 9.56
CA THR A 128 8.52 -24.22 9.53
C THR A 128 7.62 -24.97 8.56
N ASP A 129 8.00 -26.17 8.13
CA ASP A 129 7.16 -26.99 7.25
C ASP A 129 5.84 -27.38 7.94
N LEU A 130 5.85 -27.59 9.26
CA LEU A 130 4.64 -27.76 10.05
C LEU A 130 3.72 -26.53 9.98
N ASN A 131 4.28 -25.31 10.08
CA ASN A 131 3.48 -24.09 9.93
C ASN A 131 2.84 -24.00 8.55
N LYS A 132 3.58 -24.32 7.48
CA LYS A 132 3.06 -24.32 6.10
C LYS A 132 1.93 -25.32 5.93
N VAL A 133 2.08 -26.54 6.45
CA VAL A 133 1.03 -27.58 6.42
C VAL A 133 -0.20 -27.14 7.19
N ASN A 134 -0.04 -26.56 8.39
CA ASN A 134 -1.16 -26.07 9.20
C ASN A 134 -1.90 -24.93 8.50
N ARG A 135 -1.18 -24.01 7.85
CA ARG A 135 -1.77 -22.94 7.03
C ARG A 135 -2.56 -23.52 5.86
N LEU A 136 -2.02 -24.52 5.16
CA LEU A 136 -2.70 -25.16 4.04
C LEU A 136 -3.98 -25.87 4.49
N LYS A 137 -3.91 -26.65 5.57
CA LYS A 137 -5.08 -27.32 6.17
C LYS A 137 -6.15 -26.31 6.57
N PHE A 138 -5.74 -25.20 7.19
CA PHE A 138 -6.66 -24.13 7.57
C PHE A 138 -7.40 -23.56 6.37
N CYS A 139 -6.69 -23.19 5.29
CA CYS A 139 -7.31 -22.67 4.07
C CYS A 139 -8.23 -23.69 3.39
N LEU A 140 -7.85 -24.97 3.35
CA LEU A 140 -8.67 -26.04 2.75
C LEU A 140 -9.96 -26.28 3.55
N ASN A 141 -9.90 -26.21 4.87
CA ASN A 141 -11.08 -26.35 5.74
C ASN A 141 -12.06 -25.19 5.60
N SER A 142 -11.64 -24.06 5.04
CA SER A 142 -12.52 -22.93 4.71
C SER A 142 -13.25 -23.09 3.38
N ILE A 143 -13.07 -24.21 2.66
CA ILE A 143 -13.74 -24.50 1.39
C ILE A 143 -14.82 -25.55 1.60
N SER A 144 -16.01 -25.27 1.06
CA SER A 144 -17.15 -26.19 1.01
C SER A 144 -17.51 -26.55 -0.43
N VAL A 145 -18.02 -27.78 -0.62
CA VAL A 145 -18.58 -28.22 -1.90
C VAL A 145 -20.00 -27.67 -2.02
N PHE A 146 -20.25 -26.87 -3.05
CA PHE A 146 -21.57 -26.34 -3.37
C PHE A 146 -22.09 -27.03 -4.63
N GLN A 147 -23.16 -27.81 -4.48
CA GLN A 147 -23.83 -28.47 -5.59
C GLN A 147 -24.92 -27.56 -6.14
N THR A 148 -24.91 -27.32 -7.45
CA THR A 148 -26.00 -26.64 -8.14
C THR A 148 -26.62 -27.62 -9.14
N VAL A 149 -27.93 -27.81 -9.07
CA VAL A 149 -28.68 -28.57 -10.08
C VAL A 149 -29.04 -27.60 -11.19
N ASN A 150 -28.44 -27.77 -12.37
CA ASN A 150 -28.82 -26.98 -13.54
C ASN A 150 -30.18 -27.46 -14.09
N GLN A 151 -30.83 -26.65 -14.93
CA GLN A 151 -32.16 -26.94 -15.53
C GLN A 151 -32.24 -28.29 -16.28
N VAL A 152 -31.10 -28.93 -16.55
CA VAL A 152 -30.98 -30.22 -17.25
C VAL A 152 -30.68 -31.40 -16.30
N ASN A 153 -30.94 -31.26 -14.98
CA ASN A 153 -30.64 -32.27 -13.95
C ASN A 153 -29.16 -32.72 -13.89
N GLN A 154 -28.23 -31.92 -14.41
CA GLN A 154 -26.80 -32.13 -14.21
C GLN A 154 -26.34 -31.43 -12.94
N THR A 155 -25.65 -32.18 -12.09
CA THR A 155 -25.04 -31.68 -10.86
C THR A 155 -23.69 -31.03 -11.17
N ASP A 156 -23.62 -29.70 -11.09
CA ASP A 156 -22.34 -28.97 -11.13
C ASP A 156 -21.84 -28.80 -9.69
N SER A 157 -20.72 -29.45 -9.36
CA SER A 157 -20.07 -29.35 -8.05
C SER A 157 -18.98 -28.29 -8.11
N ARG A 158 -19.22 -27.15 -7.47
CA ARG A 158 -18.25 -26.04 -7.40
C ARG A 158 -17.71 -25.89 -6.00
N LEU A 159 -16.41 -25.68 -5.89
CA LEU A 159 -15.77 -25.30 -4.63
C LEU A 159 -16.04 -23.83 -4.36
N LYS A 160 -16.53 -23.51 -3.17
CA LYS A 160 -16.72 -22.14 -2.68
C LYS A 160 -16.14 -22.02 -1.29
N PHE A 161 -15.59 -20.86 -0.96
CA PHE A 161 -15.29 -20.56 0.44
C PHE A 161 -16.58 -20.52 1.25
N THR A 162 -16.50 -20.97 2.50
CA THR A 162 -17.52 -20.70 3.51
C THR A 162 -17.77 -19.20 3.57
N ASP A 163 -19.02 -18.79 3.80
CA ASP A 163 -19.36 -17.37 3.82
C ASP A 163 -18.78 -16.59 5.02
N MET A 164 -18.20 -17.28 6.01
CA MET A 164 -17.69 -16.72 7.26
C MET A 164 -18.75 -15.95 8.07
N SER A 165 -20.04 -16.21 7.83
CA SER A 165 -21.17 -15.52 8.50
C SER A 165 -21.21 -15.76 10.00
N GLN A 166 -20.72 -16.92 10.45
CA GLN A 166 -20.64 -17.32 11.86
C GLN A 166 -19.30 -16.99 12.52
N THR A 167 -18.40 -16.26 11.84
CA THR A 167 -17.02 -16.05 12.34
C THR A 167 -16.81 -14.62 12.81
N VAL A 168 -16.36 -14.45 14.05
CA VAL A 168 -15.90 -13.18 14.61
C VAL A 168 -14.38 -13.21 14.69
N HIS A 169 -13.71 -12.32 13.99
CA HIS A 169 -12.27 -12.12 14.09
C HIS A 169 -11.95 -11.19 15.24
N ILE A 170 -11.08 -11.66 16.13
CA ILE A 170 -10.60 -10.89 17.28
C ILE A 170 -9.08 -10.80 17.23
N ASP A 171 -8.55 -9.63 17.60
CA ASP A 171 -7.12 -9.37 17.69
C ASP A 171 -6.84 -8.09 18.51
N GLU A 172 -5.59 -7.93 18.96
CA GLU A 172 -5.12 -6.76 19.69
C GLU A 172 -4.21 -5.83 18.87
N LYS A 173 -4.33 -4.52 19.10
CA LYS A 173 -3.43 -3.53 18.50
C LYS A 173 -3.09 -2.38 19.41
N TRP A 174 -1.82 -1.99 19.41
CA TRP A 174 -1.38 -0.70 19.96
C TRP A 174 -1.72 0.44 18.99
N PHE A 175 -2.47 1.42 19.48
CA PHE A 175 -2.67 2.72 18.83
C PHE A 175 -1.80 3.75 19.54
N TYR A 176 -1.19 4.65 18.76
CA TYR A 176 -0.22 5.62 19.26
C TYR A 176 -0.76 7.03 19.04
N LEU A 177 -0.58 7.90 20.04
CA LEU A 177 -0.93 9.31 19.93
C LEU A 177 -0.20 9.99 18.77
N THR A 178 1.03 9.55 18.49
CA THR A 178 1.84 10.13 17.43
C THR A 178 2.82 9.10 16.87
N ARG A 179 3.11 9.15 15.56
CA ARG A 179 4.08 8.24 14.92
C ARG A 179 5.49 8.77 15.09
N THR A 180 6.46 7.87 15.20
CA THR A 180 7.88 8.23 15.31
C THR A 180 8.38 9.05 14.13
N ASN A 181 7.99 8.65 12.91
CA ASN A 181 8.26 9.38 11.68
C ASN A 181 6.92 9.76 11.04
N GLN A 182 6.74 11.05 10.71
CA GLN A 182 5.61 11.53 9.92
C GLN A 182 6.14 12.37 8.77
N ARG A 183 5.52 12.23 7.59
CA ARG A 183 5.83 13.07 6.44
C ARG A 183 4.85 14.22 6.41
N TYR A 184 5.39 15.43 6.28
CA TYR A 184 4.63 16.65 6.03
C TYR A 184 5.00 17.19 4.66
N TYR A 185 4.04 17.79 3.98
CA TYR A 185 4.29 18.63 2.82
C TYR A 185 4.16 20.06 3.30
N VAL A 186 5.25 20.81 3.19
CA VAL A 186 5.34 22.20 3.60
C VAL A 186 5.59 23.07 2.37
N VAL A 187 5.11 24.31 2.40
CA VAL A 187 5.40 25.29 1.34
C VAL A 187 6.74 25.97 1.58
N ASP A 188 7.31 26.59 0.55
CA ASP A 188 8.58 27.31 0.67
C ASP A 188 8.45 28.48 1.66
N GLY A 189 9.40 28.57 2.61
CA GLY A 189 9.39 29.56 3.69
C GLY A 189 8.50 29.20 4.91
N GLU A 190 7.78 28.08 4.91
CA GLU A 190 6.99 27.64 6.07
C GLU A 190 7.90 27.10 7.18
N GLU A 191 7.59 27.44 8.43
CA GLU A 191 8.31 26.90 9.58
C GLU A 191 8.06 25.38 9.71
N LEU A 192 9.13 24.60 9.71
CA LEU A 192 9.03 23.14 9.79
C LEU A 192 8.51 22.71 11.16
N PRO A 193 7.55 21.78 11.24
CA PRO A 193 7.03 21.32 12.51
C PRO A 193 8.12 20.58 13.31
N TYR A 194 8.58 21.18 14.41
CA TYR A 194 9.52 20.54 15.33
C TYR A 194 8.78 19.66 16.32
N ARG A 195 9.01 18.34 16.25
CA ARG A 195 8.41 17.35 17.15
C ARG A 195 9.49 16.71 18.00
N SER A 196 9.39 16.84 19.33
CA SER A 196 10.35 16.26 20.27
C SER A 196 9.67 15.43 21.35
N CYS A 197 10.35 14.38 21.79
CA CYS A 197 9.98 13.59 22.96
C CYS A 197 11.27 13.08 23.63
N LYS A 198 11.26 12.86 24.95
CA LYS A 198 12.46 12.39 25.68
C LYS A 198 12.94 11.01 25.22
N SER A 199 12.01 10.11 24.86
CA SER A 199 12.33 8.81 24.27
C SER A 199 11.11 8.27 23.55
N LYS A 200 11.33 7.53 22.46
CA LYS A 200 10.29 6.80 21.71
C LYS A 200 9.54 5.80 22.59
N ARG A 201 10.13 5.35 23.70
CA ARG A 201 9.49 4.46 24.69
C ARG A 201 8.33 5.14 25.44
N TYR A 202 8.34 6.47 25.53
CA TYR A 202 7.32 7.25 26.24
C TYR A 202 6.24 7.82 25.32
N ILE A 203 6.17 7.37 24.05
CA ILE A 203 5.06 7.75 23.19
C ILE A 203 3.80 7.12 23.76
N THR A 204 2.84 7.97 24.15
CA THR A 204 1.54 7.56 24.67
C THR A 204 0.87 6.62 23.67
N LYS A 205 0.45 5.45 24.17
CA LYS A 205 -0.19 4.41 23.38
C LYS A 205 -1.24 3.69 24.23
N VAL A 206 -2.26 3.18 23.57
CA VAL A 206 -3.34 2.39 24.19
C VAL A 206 -3.51 1.13 23.37
N MET A 207 -3.58 -0.03 24.03
CA MET A 207 -3.91 -1.27 23.34
C MET A 207 -5.43 -1.38 23.25
N PHE A 208 -5.92 -1.85 22.11
CA PHE A 208 -7.33 -2.15 21.92
C PHE A 208 -7.47 -3.62 21.51
N MET A 209 -8.47 -4.29 22.05
CA MET A 209 -9.00 -5.53 21.51
C MET A 209 -10.12 -5.20 20.53
N CYS A 210 -10.07 -5.68 19.30
CA CYS A 210 -11.11 -5.42 18.31
C CYS A 210 -11.79 -6.71 17.88
N ALA A 211 -13.12 -6.66 17.79
CA ALA A 211 -13.97 -7.75 17.32
C ALA A 211 -14.79 -7.30 16.11
N VAL A 212 -14.61 -8.01 14.99
CA VAL A 212 -15.36 -7.77 13.74
C VAL A 212 -15.81 -9.09 13.13
N SER A 213 -17.01 -9.10 12.57
CA SER A 213 -17.56 -10.19 11.76
C SER A 213 -17.81 -9.69 10.34
N ARG A 214 -18.11 -10.62 9.43
CA ARG A 214 -18.44 -10.25 8.05
C ARG A 214 -19.80 -9.53 8.03
N PRO A 215 -19.90 -8.34 7.42
CA PRO A 215 -21.18 -7.66 7.25
C PRO A 215 -22.17 -8.50 6.44
N VAL A 216 -23.45 -8.46 6.82
CA VAL A 216 -24.54 -9.18 6.15
C VAL A 216 -25.44 -8.17 5.45
N TYR A 217 -25.69 -8.44 4.17
CA TYR A 217 -26.59 -7.68 3.32
C TYR A 217 -27.77 -8.57 2.91
N GLY A 218 -28.96 -7.99 2.83
CA GLY A 218 -30.13 -8.69 2.32
C GLY A 218 -30.16 -8.75 0.79
N LEU A 219 -31.25 -9.30 0.25
CA LEU A 219 -31.36 -9.59 -1.19
C LEU A 219 -31.43 -8.33 -2.05
N GLU A 220 -31.92 -7.22 -1.49
CA GLU A 220 -32.05 -5.94 -2.17
C GLU A 220 -30.85 -5.02 -1.93
N GLY A 221 -29.82 -5.52 -1.23
CA GLY A 221 -28.59 -4.78 -0.90
C GLY A 221 -28.70 -3.93 0.36
N GLU A 222 -29.78 -4.06 1.12
CA GLU A 222 -29.96 -3.44 2.42
C GLU A 222 -28.97 -4.02 3.44
N LEU A 223 -28.43 -3.17 4.32
CA LEU A 223 -27.50 -3.60 5.35
C LEU A 223 -28.27 -4.17 6.55
N LEU A 224 -28.19 -5.49 6.75
CA LEU A 224 -28.84 -6.18 7.87
C LEU A 224 -27.93 -6.24 9.10
N PHE A 225 -26.61 -6.33 8.88
CA PHE A 225 -25.61 -6.36 9.94
C PHE A 225 -24.31 -5.73 9.45
N ASP A 226 -23.78 -4.78 10.21
CA ASP A 226 -22.63 -3.98 9.81
C ASP A 226 -21.27 -4.66 10.05
N GLY A 227 -21.27 -5.83 10.69
CA GLY A 227 -20.06 -6.60 11.04
C GLY A 227 -19.27 -6.04 12.23
N LYS A 228 -19.66 -4.91 12.83
CA LYS A 228 -18.87 -4.23 13.87
C LYS A 228 -19.36 -4.61 15.26
N ILE A 229 -18.66 -5.54 15.91
CA ILE A 229 -18.98 -5.96 17.29
C ILE A 229 -18.49 -4.93 18.30
N GLY A 230 -17.19 -4.63 18.30
CA GLY A 230 -16.64 -3.61 19.20
C GLY A 230 -15.14 -3.43 19.08
N ILE A 231 -14.66 -2.32 19.63
CA ILE A 231 -13.25 -2.05 19.86
C ILE A 231 -13.13 -1.60 21.33
N PHE A 232 -12.28 -2.28 22.09
CA PHE A 232 -12.28 -2.18 23.54
C PHE A 232 -10.88 -1.77 24.01
N PRO A 233 -10.72 -0.55 24.58
CA PRO A 233 -9.43 -0.11 25.09
C PRO A 233 -9.06 -0.85 26.37
N PHE A 234 -7.78 -1.19 26.51
CA PHE A 234 -7.19 -1.61 27.78
C PHE A 234 -6.79 -0.36 28.59
N THR A 235 -7.76 0.22 29.29
CA THR A 235 -7.57 1.41 30.14
C THR A 235 -8.08 1.19 31.57
N CYS A 236 -7.57 2.01 32.49
CA CYS A 236 -8.05 2.09 33.88
C CYS A 236 -8.09 3.56 34.33
N GLU A 237 -9.01 3.89 35.23
CA GLU A 237 -9.00 5.19 35.91
C GLU A 237 -8.02 5.16 37.08
N GLN A 238 -7.09 6.11 37.11
CA GLN A 238 -6.13 6.25 38.20
C GLN A 238 -6.07 7.70 38.67
N ALA A 239 -6.19 7.90 39.99
CA ALA A 239 -6.00 9.22 40.59
C ALA A 239 -4.56 9.73 40.37
N ALA A 240 -4.43 10.98 39.93
CA ALA A 240 -3.15 11.63 39.72
C ALA A 240 -2.36 11.70 41.04
N LYS A 241 -1.21 11.02 41.09
CA LYS A 241 -0.37 10.96 42.31
C LYS A 241 0.34 12.28 42.65
N ARG A 242 0.48 13.18 41.69
CA ARG A 242 1.18 14.46 41.84
C ARG A 242 0.41 15.55 41.11
N SER A 243 0.36 16.74 41.70
CA SER A 243 -0.12 17.92 41.00
C SER A 243 0.84 18.28 39.86
N SER A 244 0.28 18.76 38.75
CA SER A 244 1.04 19.31 37.63
C SER A 244 0.42 20.64 37.21
N LYS A 245 1.09 21.37 36.31
CA LYS A 245 0.55 22.62 35.75
C LYS A 245 -0.87 22.46 35.16
N ASN A 246 -1.22 21.26 34.71
CA ASN A 246 -2.47 20.99 34.01
C ASN A 246 -3.53 20.28 34.86
N ARG A 247 -3.23 19.89 36.12
CA ARG A 247 -4.18 19.18 37.01
C ARG A 247 -3.71 19.06 38.45
N ALA A 248 -4.65 19.03 39.39
CA ALA A 248 -4.38 18.78 40.81
C ALA A 248 -4.10 17.27 41.07
N ALA A 249 -3.39 16.98 42.16
CA ALA A 249 -3.33 15.62 42.69
C ALA A 249 -4.73 15.14 43.07
N GLY A 250 -5.03 13.87 42.79
CA GLY A 250 -6.34 13.26 43.06
C GLY A 250 -7.32 13.26 41.89
N THR A 251 -7.11 14.05 40.84
CA THR A 251 -7.95 14.00 39.63
C THR A 251 -7.86 12.61 38.99
N LEU A 252 -8.99 11.96 38.72
CA LEU A 252 -9.05 10.68 38.02
C LEU A 252 -8.59 10.87 36.58
N GLU A 253 -7.66 10.02 36.14
CA GLU A 253 -7.15 10.03 34.78
C GLU A 253 -7.28 8.65 34.15
N THR A 254 -7.73 8.63 32.89
CA THR A 254 -7.68 7.42 32.09
C THR A 254 -6.24 7.11 31.69
N LYS A 255 -5.74 5.94 32.07
CA LYS A 255 -4.39 5.46 31.72
C LYS A 255 -4.44 4.12 31.01
N SER A 256 -3.48 3.92 30.11
CA SER A 256 -3.28 2.64 29.44
C SER A 256 -2.79 1.56 30.41
N ILE A 257 -3.30 0.35 30.26
CA ILE A 257 -2.77 -0.84 30.95
C ILE A 257 -1.60 -1.36 30.13
N ASP A 258 -0.40 -1.35 30.71
CA ASP A 258 0.83 -1.75 30.00
C ASP A 258 1.04 -3.27 29.96
N SER A 259 0.53 -4.00 30.96
CA SER A 259 0.68 -5.45 31.08
C SER A 259 -0.67 -6.14 30.95
N ILE A 260 -0.88 -6.80 29.82
CA ILE A 260 -2.10 -7.56 29.55
C ILE A 260 -1.84 -9.00 29.94
N THR A 261 -2.49 -9.39 31.04
CA THR A 261 -2.41 -10.71 31.62
C THR A 261 -3.64 -11.52 31.26
N LYS A 262 -3.56 -12.85 31.36
CA LYS A 262 -4.69 -13.74 31.10
C LYS A 262 -5.97 -13.35 31.88
N PRO A 263 -5.92 -12.97 33.16
CA PRO A 263 -7.11 -12.47 33.88
C PRO A 263 -7.72 -11.21 33.25
N VAL A 264 -6.91 -10.26 32.79
CA VAL A 264 -7.38 -9.02 32.16
C VAL A 264 -8.07 -9.33 30.83
N THR A 265 -7.45 -10.18 29.99
CA THR A 265 -8.06 -10.63 28.73
C THR A 265 -9.36 -11.41 29.01
N LYS A 266 -9.36 -12.31 29.98
CA LYS A 266 -10.55 -13.08 30.38
C LYS A 266 -11.71 -12.19 30.82
N ALA A 267 -11.45 -11.22 31.70
CA ALA A 267 -12.45 -10.25 32.14
C ALA A 267 -13.03 -9.49 30.95
N LEU A 268 -12.19 -9.05 30.01
CA LEU A 268 -12.66 -8.37 28.81
C LEU A 268 -13.58 -9.25 27.95
N PHE A 269 -13.25 -10.54 27.78
CA PHE A 269 -14.10 -11.49 27.07
C PHE A 269 -15.48 -11.61 27.72
N ILE A 270 -15.51 -11.87 29.03
CA ILE A 270 -16.72 -12.16 29.79
C ILE A 270 -17.60 -10.92 29.94
N GLU A 271 -17.00 -9.77 30.24
CA GLU A 271 -17.73 -8.56 30.61
C GLU A 271 -18.07 -7.66 29.42
N LYS A 272 -17.32 -7.75 28.31
CA LYS A 272 -17.45 -6.83 27.18
C LYS A 272 -17.71 -7.54 25.85
N ILE A 273 -16.82 -8.45 25.44
CA ILE A 273 -16.85 -9.02 24.09
C ILE A 273 -18.07 -9.93 23.90
N ILE A 274 -18.26 -10.93 24.77
CA ILE A 274 -19.38 -11.87 24.64
C ILE A 274 -20.73 -11.16 24.76
N PRO A 275 -20.95 -10.25 25.74
CA PRO A 275 -22.16 -9.43 25.76
C PRO A 275 -22.36 -8.60 24.49
N ALA A 276 -21.32 -7.98 23.94
CA ALA A 276 -21.41 -7.20 22.71
C ALA A 276 -21.75 -8.07 21.49
N ILE A 277 -21.22 -9.30 21.41
CA ILE A 277 -21.61 -10.29 20.39
C ILE A 277 -23.09 -10.57 20.54
N LYS A 278 -23.56 -11.03 21.70
CA LYS A 278 -24.97 -11.38 21.92
C LYS A 278 -25.92 -10.23 21.61
N ALA A 279 -25.56 -9.01 21.98
CA ALA A 279 -26.39 -7.82 21.76
C ALA A 279 -26.50 -7.40 20.28
N LYS A 280 -25.44 -7.62 19.50
CA LYS A 280 -25.38 -7.17 18.09
C LYS A 280 -25.60 -8.30 17.07
N TRP A 281 -25.54 -9.55 17.51
CA TRP A 281 -25.67 -10.69 16.62
C TRP A 281 -27.06 -10.69 15.96
N PRO A 282 -27.17 -10.92 14.64
CA PRO A 282 -28.45 -10.87 13.97
C PRO A 282 -29.38 -11.97 14.50
N SER A 283 -30.60 -11.62 14.91
CA SER A 283 -31.57 -12.56 15.50
C SER A 283 -32.01 -13.67 14.54
N THR A 284 -31.90 -13.44 13.23
CA THR A 284 -32.19 -14.41 12.17
C THR A 284 -31.02 -15.34 11.84
N SER A 285 -29.82 -15.07 12.39
CA SER A 285 -28.63 -15.90 12.18
C SER A 285 -28.55 -17.01 13.21
N ASP A 286 -27.83 -18.07 12.85
CA ASP A 286 -27.48 -19.15 13.78
C ASP A 286 -26.71 -18.57 14.98
N LYS A 287 -27.02 -19.08 16.18
CA LYS A 287 -26.37 -18.67 17.42
C LYS A 287 -25.07 -19.45 17.71
N ARG A 288 -24.69 -20.35 16.82
CA ARG A 288 -23.35 -20.95 16.79
C ARG A 288 -22.34 -19.98 16.18
N ILE A 289 -21.37 -19.56 16.98
CA ILE A 289 -20.41 -18.50 16.62
C ILE A 289 -19.00 -18.98 16.89
N TYR A 290 -18.11 -18.77 15.93
CA TYR A 290 -16.69 -19.05 16.05
C TYR A 290 -15.91 -17.75 16.21
N ILE A 291 -15.30 -17.55 17.38
CA ILE A 291 -14.37 -16.45 17.61
C ILE A 291 -12.98 -16.92 17.17
N GLN A 292 -12.49 -16.38 16.07
CA GLN A 292 -11.13 -16.60 15.61
C GLN A 292 -10.15 -15.64 16.30
N GLN A 293 -9.10 -16.18 16.92
CA GLN A 293 -8.01 -15.42 17.53
C GLN A 293 -6.65 -16.07 17.28
N ASP A 294 -5.57 -15.36 17.61
CA ASP A 294 -4.23 -15.93 17.60
C ASP A 294 -3.98 -16.86 18.81
N ASN A 295 -2.83 -17.55 18.81
CA ASN A 295 -2.45 -18.48 19.86
C ASN A 295 -1.51 -17.85 20.91
N ALA A 296 -1.69 -16.58 21.23
CA ALA A 296 -0.86 -15.90 22.24
C ALA A 296 -1.12 -16.47 23.65
N LYS A 297 -0.04 -16.52 24.46
CA LYS A 297 -0.07 -17.08 25.82
C LYS A 297 -1.16 -16.52 26.77
N PRO A 298 -1.51 -15.22 26.75
CA PRO A 298 -2.54 -14.69 27.64
C PRO A 298 -3.97 -15.08 27.23
N HIS A 299 -4.17 -15.81 26.13
CA HIS A 299 -5.51 -16.12 25.66
C HIS A 299 -6.18 -17.23 26.48
N ILE A 300 -7.51 -17.08 26.61
CA ILE A 300 -8.36 -18.10 27.21
C ILE A 300 -8.57 -19.25 26.24
N THR A 301 -8.92 -20.42 26.78
CA THR A 301 -9.22 -21.63 26.01
C THR A 301 -10.69 -21.96 26.13
N ASN A 302 -11.23 -22.73 25.19
CA ASN A 302 -12.60 -23.23 25.27
C ASN A 302 -12.93 -23.97 26.58
N ASN A 303 -11.93 -24.49 27.30
CA ASN A 303 -12.13 -25.21 28.56
C ASN A 303 -12.26 -24.30 29.79
N ASP A 304 -12.12 -22.98 29.65
CA ASP A 304 -12.26 -22.06 30.77
C ASP A 304 -13.72 -22.04 31.27
N PRO A 305 -14.00 -22.36 32.56
CA PRO A 305 -15.36 -22.52 33.07
C PRO A 305 -16.19 -21.25 32.96
N ASP A 306 -15.61 -20.09 33.26
CA ASP A 306 -16.33 -18.82 33.28
C ASP A 306 -16.65 -18.38 31.86
N PHE A 307 -15.72 -18.59 30.91
CA PHE A 307 -15.99 -18.39 29.49
C PHE A 307 -17.11 -19.30 28.98
N ARG A 308 -17.05 -20.61 29.27
CA ARG A 308 -18.08 -21.57 28.82
C ARG A 308 -19.46 -21.20 29.31
N LYS A 309 -19.56 -20.74 30.56
CA LYS A 309 -20.82 -20.30 31.14
C LYS A 309 -21.44 -19.18 30.30
N VAL A 310 -20.73 -18.07 30.09
CA VAL A 310 -21.27 -16.94 29.32
C VAL A 310 -21.44 -17.24 27.82
N ALA A 311 -20.59 -18.11 27.27
CA ALA A 311 -20.61 -18.52 25.87
C ALA A 311 -21.82 -19.40 25.49
N THR A 312 -22.44 -20.07 26.47
CA THR A 312 -23.57 -20.99 26.27
C THR A 312 -24.92 -20.46 26.77
N GLU A 313 -24.89 -19.33 27.48
CA GLU A 313 -26.09 -18.62 27.93
C GLU A 313 -26.92 -18.09 26.74
N ASP A 314 -28.24 -17.95 26.95
CA ASP A 314 -29.22 -17.40 25.98
C ASP A 314 -29.35 -18.20 24.67
N GLY A 315 -28.97 -19.50 24.71
CA GLY A 315 -29.01 -20.41 23.57
C GLY A 315 -27.91 -20.17 22.54
N PHE A 316 -26.85 -19.44 22.92
CA PHE A 316 -25.65 -19.32 22.09
C PHE A 316 -24.74 -20.54 22.23
N ASP A 317 -23.94 -20.79 21.20
CA ASP A 317 -22.81 -21.74 21.23
C ASP A 317 -21.58 -21.02 20.68
N ILE A 318 -20.90 -20.27 21.56
CA ILE A 318 -19.72 -19.49 21.17
C ILE A 318 -18.44 -20.30 21.44
N GLN A 319 -17.65 -20.52 20.39
CA GLN A 319 -16.44 -21.33 20.44
C GLN A 319 -15.23 -20.53 19.97
N LEU A 320 -14.11 -20.65 20.69
CA LEU A 320 -12.82 -20.11 20.27
C LEU A 320 -12.18 -21.03 19.24
N VAL A 321 -11.74 -20.45 18.12
CA VAL A 321 -10.97 -21.10 17.07
C VAL A 321 -9.64 -20.38 16.94
N PHE A 322 -8.56 -21.16 16.77
CA PHE A 322 -7.21 -20.62 16.72
C PHE A 322 -6.70 -20.65 15.28
N GLN A 323 -6.22 -19.51 14.81
CA GLN A 323 -5.54 -19.44 13.52
C GLN A 323 -4.16 -20.12 13.58
N PRO A 324 -3.60 -20.54 12.43
CA PRO A 324 -2.29 -21.16 12.40
C PRO A 324 -1.19 -20.24 12.96
N PRO A 325 -0.16 -20.77 13.62
CA PRO A 325 0.95 -19.97 14.14
C PRO A 325 1.59 -19.09 13.05
N ASN A 326 2.08 -17.90 13.45
CA ASN A 326 2.76 -16.94 12.57
C ASN A 326 1.96 -16.55 11.30
N SER A 327 0.63 -16.44 11.42
CA SER A 327 -0.27 -16.19 10.28
C SER A 327 -1.15 -14.95 10.45
N PRO A 328 -0.57 -13.75 10.62
CA PRO A 328 -1.35 -12.51 10.76
C PRO A 328 -2.18 -12.20 9.52
N ASP A 329 -1.78 -12.71 8.36
CA ASP A 329 -2.50 -12.61 7.08
C ASP A 329 -3.79 -13.43 7.01
N LEU A 330 -4.03 -14.31 8.00
CA LEU A 330 -5.27 -15.09 8.14
C LEU A 330 -6.29 -14.44 9.10
N ASN A 331 -6.01 -13.24 9.62
CA ASN A 331 -6.94 -12.46 10.45
C ASN A 331 -7.34 -11.16 9.73
N THR A 332 -8.63 -10.85 9.62
CA THR A 332 -9.09 -9.61 8.98
C THR A 332 -8.62 -8.34 9.71
N ASN A 333 -8.46 -8.43 11.04
CA ASN A 333 -7.96 -7.32 11.85
C ASN A 333 -6.56 -6.88 11.38
N ASP A 334 -5.61 -7.81 11.36
CA ASP A 334 -4.23 -7.58 10.94
C ASP A 334 -4.07 -7.40 9.43
N LEU A 335 -4.86 -8.12 8.62
CA LEU A 335 -4.77 -8.10 7.16
C LEU A 335 -5.05 -6.71 6.59
N GLY A 336 -5.98 -5.96 7.19
CA GLY A 336 -6.29 -4.61 6.70
C GLY A 336 -7.10 -3.72 7.62
N PHE A 337 -7.90 -4.26 8.52
CA PHE A 337 -8.84 -3.45 9.29
C PHE A 337 -8.12 -2.47 10.25
N PHE A 338 -7.12 -2.94 11.00
CA PHE A 338 -6.36 -2.07 11.90
C PHE A 338 -5.64 -0.94 11.16
N ARG A 339 -5.09 -1.22 9.97
CA ARG A 339 -4.46 -0.19 9.14
C ARG A 339 -5.46 0.89 8.73
N ALA A 340 -6.70 0.50 8.43
CA ALA A 340 -7.76 1.43 8.07
C ALA A 340 -8.19 2.28 9.28
N ILE A 341 -8.41 1.68 10.45
CA ILE A 341 -8.76 2.40 11.68
C ILE A 341 -7.62 3.35 12.10
N GLN A 342 -6.36 2.92 12.03
CA GLN A 342 -5.20 3.78 12.33
C GLN A 342 -5.07 4.96 11.37
N SER A 343 -5.52 4.83 10.12
CA SER A 343 -5.56 5.94 9.17
C SER A 343 -6.60 6.98 9.61
N LEU A 344 -7.84 6.53 9.85
CA LEU A 344 -8.96 7.40 10.25
C LEU A 344 -8.71 8.06 11.60
N GLN A 345 -8.22 7.31 12.58
CA GLN A 345 -7.87 7.85 13.90
C GLN A 345 -6.83 8.97 13.78
N SER A 346 -5.87 8.86 12.85
CA SER A 346 -4.81 9.86 12.71
C SER A 346 -5.26 11.20 12.12
N GLU A 347 -6.46 11.26 11.55
CA GLU A 347 -7.10 12.51 11.12
C GLU A 347 -7.61 13.33 12.32
N ILE A 348 -7.89 12.66 13.44
CA ILE A 348 -8.30 13.27 14.70
C ILE A 348 -7.02 13.55 15.50
N SER A 349 -6.63 14.82 15.57
CA SER A 349 -5.41 15.27 16.26
C SER A 349 -5.51 15.13 17.79
N ALA A 350 -5.51 13.89 18.28
CA ALA A 350 -5.59 13.57 19.70
C ALA A 350 -4.33 14.04 20.43
N THR A 351 -4.53 14.58 21.64
CA THR A 351 -3.45 15.12 22.50
C THR A 351 -3.29 14.37 23.83
N ASN A 352 -4.24 13.49 24.17
CA ASN A 352 -4.21 12.67 25.38
C ASN A 352 -4.86 11.29 25.16
N VAL A 353 -4.84 10.45 26.20
CA VAL A 353 -5.38 9.07 26.16
C VAL A 353 -6.87 9.04 25.85
N GLU A 354 -7.66 9.91 26.49
CA GLU A 354 -9.13 9.97 26.32
C GLU A 354 -9.51 10.37 24.90
N GLN A 355 -8.84 11.38 24.35
CA GLN A 355 -9.02 11.79 22.96
C GLN A 355 -8.57 10.70 21.98
N LEU A 356 -7.52 9.94 22.31
CA LEU A 356 -7.09 8.80 21.49
C LEU A 356 -8.15 7.69 21.49
N VAL A 357 -8.72 7.36 22.65
CA VAL A 357 -9.82 6.39 22.77
C VAL A 357 -11.03 6.85 21.98
N ALA A 358 -11.49 8.08 22.19
CA ALA A 358 -12.62 8.66 21.46
C ALA A 358 -12.37 8.69 19.94
N ALA A 359 -11.14 8.97 19.50
CA ALA A 359 -10.78 8.96 18.09
C ALA A 359 -10.85 7.56 17.47
N VAL A 360 -10.39 6.53 18.19
CA VAL A 360 -10.46 5.13 17.76
C VAL A 360 -11.92 4.66 17.74
N ASP A 361 -12.70 4.97 18.77
CA ASP A 361 -14.13 4.60 18.85
C ASP A 361 -14.92 5.24 17.72
N LYS A 362 -14.66 6.53 17.43
CA LYS A 362 -15.27 7.23 16.29
C LYS A 362 -14.88 6.58 14.97
N ALA A 363 -13.58 6.34 14.74
CA ALA A 363 -13.09 5.69 13.53
C ALA A 363 -13.70 4.30 13.31
N PHE A 364 -13.86 3.52 14.38
CA PHE A 364 -14.51 2.21 14.33
C PHE A 364 -16.00 2.34 14.00
N THR A 365 -16.71 3.22 14.70
CA THR A 365 -18.16 3.43 14.54
C THR A 365 -18.52 3.90 13.14
N GLU A 366 -17.77 4.86 12.60
CA GLU A 366 -18.00 5.44 11.27
C GLU A 366 -17.44 4.57 10.13
N TYR A 367 -16.73 3.48 10.43
CA TYR A 367 -16.14 2.65 9.39
C TYR A 367 -17.19 2.03 8.49
N ASN A 368 -16.98 2.16 7.18
CA ASN A 368 -17.92 1.72 6.16
C ASN A 368 -17.98 0.17 6.10
N PRO A 369 -19.16 -0.44 6.31
CA PRO A 369 -19.32 -1.90 6.30
C PRO A 369 -18.94 -2.55 4.95
N MET A 370 -19.17 -1.86 3.83
CA MET A 370 -18.77 -2.38 2.51
C MET A 370 -17.24 -2.49 2.40
N LYS A 371 -16.50 -1.54 2.99
CA LYS A 371 -15.03 -1.64 3.07
C LYS A 371 -14.59 -2.77 4.00
N LEU A 372 -15.33 -3.04 5.08
CA LEU A 372 -15.07 -4.18 5.96
C LEU A 372 -15.27 -5.50 5.21
N ASN A 373 -16.39 -5.66 4.49
CA ASN A 373 -16.64 -6.85 3.67
C ASN A 373 -15.56 -7.08 2.61
N LYS A 374 -15.03 -6.02 1.98
CA LYS A 374 -13.88 -6.14 1.06
C LYS A 374 -12.63 -6.73 1.73
N ILE A 375 -12.40 -6.50 3.02
CA ILE A 375 -11.28 -7.11 3.76
C ILE A 375 -11.52 -8.62 3.93
N PHE A 376 -12.74 -9.04 4.27
CA PHE A 376 -13.10 -10.47 4.32
C PHE A 376 -12.96 -11.15 2.95
N LEU A 377 -13.34 -10.48 1.86
CA LEU A 377 -13.10 -11.00 0.51
C LEU A 377 -11.61 -11.06 0.16
N THR A 378 -10.83 -10.08 0.62
CA THR A 378 -9.36 -10.10 0.47
C THR A 378 -8.76 -11.27 1.23
N LEU A 379 -9.27 -11.60 2.41
CA LEU A 379 -8.84 -12.80 3.16
C LEU A 379 -9.03 -14.08 2.33
N HIS A 380 -10.15 -14.25 1.63
CA HIS A 380 -10.31 -15.39 0.71
C HIS A 380 -9.26 -15.41 -0.41
N THR A 381 -8.93 -14.24 -0.99
CA THR A 381 -7.87 -14.16 -2.00
C THR A 381 -6.50 -14.52 -1.43
N VAL A 382 -6.21 -14.10 -0.19
CA VAL A 382 -4.98 -14.49 0.52
C VAL A 382 -4.95 -16.00 0.77
N MET A 383 -6.06 -16.61 1.18
CA MET A 383 -6.15 -18.07 1.33
C MET A 383 -5.85 -18.79 0.01
N ILE A 384 -6.32 -18.27 -1.13
CA ILE A 384 -5.98 -18.79 -2.46
C ILE A 384 -4.47 -18.73 -2.71
N GLU A 385 -3.85 -17.59 -2.45
CA GLU A 385 -2.40 -17.42 -2.66
C GLU A 385 -1.58 -18.31 -1.73
N ILE A 386 -2.02 -18.50 -0.48
CA ILE A 386 -1.41 -19.46 0.46
C ILE A 386 -1.49 -20.88 -0.11
N MET A 387 -2.63 -21.28 -0.66
CA MET A 387 -2.78 -22.60 -1.28
C MET A 387 -1.86 -22.76 -2.50
N LYS A 388 -1.81 -21.77 -3.40
CA LYS A 388 -0.90 -21.77 -4.55
C LYS A 388 0.56 -21.84 -4.13
N ALA A 389 0.93 -21.13 -3.06
CA ALA A 389 2.27 -21.13 -2.48
C ALA A 389 2.52 -22.30 -1.52
N LYS A 390 1.63 -23.30 -1.46
CA LYS A 390 1.76 -24.51 -0.62
C LYS A 390 2.01 -24.19 0.86
N GLY A 391 1.31 -23.19 1.38
CA GLY A 391 1.40 -22.73 2.78
C GLY A 391 2.46 -21.66 3.04
N HIS A 392 3.29 -21.29 2.05
CA HIS A 392 4.32 -20.27 2.19
C HIS A 392 3.71 -18.85 2.26
N ASN A 393 4.50 -17.89 2.73
CA ASN A 393 4.20 -16.45 2.75
C ASN A 393 4.89 -15.66 1.62
N ASN A 394 5.36 -16.35 0.59
CA ASN A 394 6.04 -15.74 -0.56
C ASN A 394 5.11 -15.83 -1.78
N PHE A 395 4.17 -14.88 -1.89
CA PHE A 395 3.17 -14.79 -2.96
C PHE A 395 2.83 -13.35 -3.28
#